data_AF-A0A7J3JAS3-F1
#
_entry.id   AF-A0A7J3JAS3-F1
#
_cell.length_a   1.000
_cell.length_b   1.000
_cell.length_c   1.000
_cell.angle_alpha   90.00
_cell.angle_beta   90.00
_cell.angle_gamma   90.00
#
_symmetry.space_group_name_H-M   'P 1'
#
loop_
_entity.id
_entity.type
_entity.pdbx_description
1 polymer ?
#
loop_
_entity_poly.entity_id
_entity_poly.type
_entity_poly.pdbx_seq_one_letter_code
_entity_poly.pdbx_strand_id
1 'polypeptide(L)' 'MREYLVKTRRVGDQLMVALPRDLVQAEQLSEGVLVKISVQKAQKQVTRAQQKDDGLGVDDPWRLLE' A
#
# COMPACT_ATOMS: atom_id res chain seq x y z
N MET A 1 0.85 18.12 -3.94
CA MET A 1 0.14 17.52 -2.79
C MET A 1 0.82 16.19 -2.51
N ARG A 2 1.27 15.92 -1.26
CA ARG A 2 1.96 14.66 -0.92
C ARG A 2 0.93 13.64 -0.48
N GLU A 3 0.96 12.45 -1.06
CA GLU A 3 0.07 11.34 -0.71
C GLU A 3 0.85 10.29 0.09
N TYR A 4 0.26 9.79 1.17
CA TYR A 4 0.89 8.80 2.04
C TYR A 4 0.02 7.55 2.14
N LEU A 5 0.61 6.38 1.88
CA LEU A 5 -0.01 5.12 2.24
C LEU A 5 0.27 4.84 3.72
N VAL A 6 -0.78 4.84 4.53
CA VAL A 6 -0.69 4.68 5.98
C VAL A 6 -1.44 3.44 6.44
N LYS A 7 -0.93 2.80 7.49
CA LYS A 7 -1.64 1.72 8.16
C LYS A 7 -2.76 2.31 9.01
N THR A 8 -3.94 1.69 8.92
CA THR A 8 -5.09 2.04 9.75
C THR A 8 -5.50 0.84 10.59
N ARG A 9 -6.00 1.10 11.80
CA ARG A 9 -6.52 0.09 12.71
C ARG A 9 -7.84 0.57 13.29
N ARG A 10 -8.87 -0.28 13.29
CA ARG A 10 -10.11 -0.01 14.01
C ARG A 10 -9.94 -0.36 15.49
N VAL A 11 -10.31 0.55 16.38
CA VAL A 11 -10.32 0.37 17.84
C VAL A 11 -11.69 0.81 18.36
N GLY A 12 -12.53 -0.18 18.68
CA GLY A 12 -13.96 0.06 18.96
C GLY A 12 -14.65 0.68 17.74
N ASP A 13 -15.29 1.84 17.96
CA ASP A 13 -15.93 2.63 16.91
C ASP A 13 -15.06 3.75 16.34
N GLN A 14 -13.77 3.77 16.71
CA GLN A 14 -12.81 4.74 16.20
C GLN A 14 -11.84 4.11 15.19
N LEU A 15 -11.42 4.91 14.21
CA LEU A 15 -10.37 4.55 13.25
C LEU A 15 -9.07 5.23 13.65
N MET A 16 -8.09 4.46 14.11
CA MET A 16 -6.74 4.95 14.37
C MET A 16 -5.93 4.92 13.07
N VAL A 17 -5.24 6.03 12.79
CA VAL A 17 -4.36 6.19 11.62
C VAL A 17 -2.94 6.47 12.11
N ALA A 18 -1.97 5.67 11.66
CA ALA A 18 -0.57 5.90 12.01
C ALA A 18 0.04 6.94 11.05
N LEU A 19 0.30 8.15 11.56
CA LEU A 19 0.94 9.20 10.77
C LEU A 19 2.46 8.96 10.68
N PRO A 20 3.08 9.10 9.49
CA PRO A 20 4.53 9.04 9.36
C PRO A 20 5.22 10.12 10.17
N ARG A 21 6.37 9.81 10.80
CA ARG A 21 7.11 10.75 11.63
C ARG A 21 7.50 12.03 10.86
N ASP A 22 7.92 11.88 9.61
CA ASP A 22 8.35 13.01 8.78
C ASP A 22 7.19 13.98 8.51
N LEU A 23 5.97 13.46 8.36
CA LEU A 23 4.77 14.28 8.22
C LEU A 23 4.46 15.05 9.49
N VAL A 24 4.50 14.37 10.65
CA VAL A 24 4.26 14.97 11.96
C VAL A 24 5.26 16.10 12.22
N GLN A 25 6.52 15.91 11.87
CA GLN A 25 7.56 16.92 12.03
C GLN A 25 7.41 18.09 11.07
N ALA A 26 7.16 17.82 9.78
CA ALA A 26 7.02 18.86 8.77
C ALA A 26 5.81 19.77 9.04
N GLU A 27 4.70 19.19 9.48
CA GLU A 27 3.45 19.90 9.77
C GLU A 27 3.33 20.33 11.24
N GLN A 28 4.37 20.07 12.05
CA GLN A 28 4.43 20.39 13.49
C GLN A 28 3.18 19.93 14.26
N LEU A 29 2.69 18.73 13.92
CA LEU A 29 1.47 18.19 14.51
C LEU A 29 1.72 17.79 15.97
N SER A 30 0.80 18.21 16.83
CA SER A 30 0.78 17.89 18.25
C SER A 30 -0.54 17.21 18.62
N GLU A 31 -0.55 16.52 19.75
CA GLU A 31 -1.79 15.96 20.29
C GLU A 31 -2.84 17.07 20.50
N GLY A 32 -4.10 16.76 20.17
CA GLY A 32 -5.21 17.72 20.26
C GLY A 32 -5.41 18.61 19.04
N VAL A 33 -4.51 18.59 18.06
CA VAL A 33 -4.69 19.32 16.78
C VAL A 33 -5.72 18.62 15.91
N LEU A 34 -6.71 19.37 15.44
CA LEU A 34 -7.67 18.89 14.44
C LEU A 34 -7.06 18.97 13.05
N VAL A 35 -6.98 17.83 12.36
CA VAL A 35 -6.48 17.72 10.99
C VAL A 35 -7.57 17.19 10.06
N LYS A 36 -7.63 17.72 8.85
CA LYS A 36 -8.53 17.20 7.81
C LYS A 36 -7.82 16.09 7.04
N ILE A 37 -8.41 14.89 7.06
CA ILE A 37 -7.90 13.73 6.31
C ILE A 37 -8.87 13.41 5.19
N SER A 38 -8.36 13.34 3.96
CA SER A 38 -9.11 12.84 2.80
C SER A 38 -8.76 11.38 2.57
N VAL A 39 -9.71 10.48 2.77
CA VAL A 39 -9.52 9.04 2.54
C VAL A 39 -10.01 8.69 1.13
N GLN A 40 -9.12 8.14 0.30
CA GLN A 40 -9.49 7.57 -0.99
C GLN A 40 -9.40 6.05 -0.92
N LYS A 41 -10.44 5.37 -1.40
CA LYS A 41 -10.40 3.91 -1.55
C LYS A 41 -9.42 3.59 -2.66
N ALA A 42 -8.33 2.90 -2.33
CA ALA A 42 -7.40 2.39 -3.33
C ALA A 42 -8.21 1.50 -4.30
N GLN A 43 -8.37 1.95 -5.55
CA GLN A 43 -8.92 1.10 -6.59
C GLN A 43 -7.91 -0.02 -6.81
N LYS A 44 -8.37 -1.27 -6.76
CA LYS A 44 -7.56 -2.42 -7.12
C LYS A 44 -7.14 -2.24 -8.57
N GLN A 45 -5.91 -1.79 -8.82
CA GLN A 45 -5.33 -1.89 -10.16
C GLN A 45 -5.23 -3.37 -10.46
N VAL A 46 -6.16 -3.88 -11.27
CA VAL A 46 -6.01 -5.18 -11.90
C VAL A 46 -4.97 -4.97 -12.99
N THR A 47 -3.71 -5.20 -12.67
CA THR A 47 -2.68 -5.34 -13.70
C THR A 47 -3.06 -6.57 -14.50
N ARG A 48 -3.74 -6.38 -15.63
CA ARG A 48 -3.95 -7.43 -16.63
C ARG A 48 -2.56 -7.81 -17.09
N ALA A 49 -2.03 -8.93 -16.59
CA ALA A 49 -0.78 -9.48 -17.06
C ALA A 49 -0.88 -9.55 -18.59
N GLN A 50 -0.04 -8.80 -19.29
CA GLN A 50 0.16 -9.00 -20.72
C GLN A 50 0.70 -10.43 -20.85
N GLN A 51 -0.17 -11.31 -21.29
CA GLN A 51 0.15 -12.63 -21.79
C GLN A 51 1.12 -12.42 -22.96
N LYS A 52 2.42 -12.49 -22.67
CA LYS A 52 3.42 -12.76 -23.69
C LYS A 52 3.26 -14.21 -24.07
N ASP A 53 2.57 -14.44 -25.17
CA ASP A 53 2.77 -15.64 -25.98
C ASP A 53 4.13 -15.48 -26.67
N ASP A 54 5.21 -15.60 -25.88
CA ASP A 54 6.53 -15.94 -26.40
C ASP A 54 6.60 -17.47 -26.26
N GLY A 55 6.20 -18.16 -27.33
CA GLY A 55 6.42 -19.59 -27.40
C GLY A 55 7.89 -19.89 -27.14
N LEU A 56 8.16 -20.73 -26.15
CA LEU A 56 9.20 -21.75 -26.11
C LEU A 56 8.95 -22.61 -24.87
N GLY A 57 9.08 -23.92 -25.08
CA GLY A 57 8.59 -24.97 -24.20
C GLY A 57 9.15 -24.94 -22.78
N VAL A 58 8.28 -25.40 -21.88
CA VAL A 58 8.55 -26.02 -20.59
C VAL A 58 10.02 -26.43 -20.37
N ASP A 59 10.73 -25.67 -19.53
CA ASP A 59 11.86 -26.21 -18.79
C ASP A 59 11.37 -26.42 -17.35
N ASP A 60 11.10 -27.68 -17.04
CA ASP A 60 10.65 -28.15 -15.74
C ASP A 60 11.80 -27.95 -14.72
N PRO A 61 11.63 -27.12 -13.68
CA PRO A 61 12.72 -26.73 -12.78
C PRO A 61 13.23 -27.87 -11.88
N TRP A 62 12.71 -29.09 -12.02
CA TRP A 62 13.05 -30.25 -11.21
C TRP A 62 13.95 -31.28 -11.90
N ARG A 63 14.39 -31.04 -13.16
CA ARG A 63 15.16 -32.04 -13.93
C ARG A 63 16.67 -32.12 -13.61
N LEU A 64 17.16 -31.36 -12.63
CA LEU A 64 18.59 -31.32 -12.25
C LEU A 64 18.95 -32.20 -11.04
N LEU A 65 18.09 -33.14 -10.66
CA LEU A 65 18.30 -34.01 -9.48
C LEU A 65 18.19 -35.52 -9.78
N GLU A 66 18.45 -35.96 -11.00
CA GLU A 66 18.69 -37.38 -11.33
C GLU A 66 20.01 -37.59 -12.09
#